data_AF-A0A7S2S3U9-F1
#
_entry.id   AF-A0A7S2S3U9-F1
#
_cell.length_a   1.000
_cell.length_b   1.000
_cell.length_c   1.000
_cell.angle_alpha   90.00
_cell.angle_beta   90.00
_cell.angle_gamma   90.00
#
_symmetry.space_group_name_H-M   'P 1'
#
loop_
_entity.id
_entity.type
_entity.pdbx_description
1 polymer ?
#
loop_
_entity_poly.entity_id
_entity_poly.type
_entity_poly.pdbx_seq_one_letter_code
_entity_poly.pdbx_strand_id
1 'polypeptide(L)'
;DGRHAVGVIGSETVSGDPMAQLVSGFIAPSLIKDGVPEVSTSTLIAPRTALGIDANGALLLLTVDGIEGGSRGMNMTELAAAFAELGAQQAVNLDGGGSTVAWYDGEVIDHPTCTDSLVKCERAVASIICVKSPEKLAAGTSGLMGPRSRLRK
;
A
#
# COMPACT_ATOMS: atom_id res chain seq x y z
N ASP A 1 2.79 -21.83 6.01
CA ASP A 1 2.41 -22.17 4.63
C ASP A 1 2.26 -20.93 3.73
N GLY A 2 2.17 -19.71 4.29
CA GLY A 2 2.35 -18.48 3.50
C GLY A 2 1.22 -18.23 2.50
N ARG A 3 0.01 -18.69 2.81
CA ARG A 3 -1.15 -18.48 1.96
C ARG A 3 -1.53 -16.99 1.96
N HIS A 4 -1.96 -16.50 0.81
CA HIS A 4 -2.38 -15.11 0.61
C HIS A 4 -3.82 -15.11 0.10
N ALA A 5 -4.61 -14.15 0.58
CA ALA A 5 -5.95 -13.88 0.08
C ALA A 5 -6.04 -12.38 -0.20
N VAL A 6 -6.50 -12.02 -1.40
CA VAL A 6 -6.67 -10.64 -1.85
C VAL A 6 -8.01 -10.57 -2.57
N GLY A 7 -8.84 -9.60 -2.21
CA GLY A 7 -10.19 -9.45 -2.74
C GLY A 7 -11.22 -9.10 -1.67
N VAL A 8 -12.51 -9.35 -1.97
CA VAL A 8 -13.60 -9.21 -1.00
C VAL A 8 -13.63 -10.46 -0.12
N ILE A 9 -13.33 -10.29 1.17
CA ILE A 9 -13.23 -11.38 2.15
C ILE A 9 -14.44 -11.33 3.08
N GLY A 10 -15.22 -12.41 3.12
CA GLY A 10 -16.38 -12.56 4.01
C GLY A 10 -16.03 -13.20 5.36
N SER A 11 -17.01 -13.22 6.28
CA SER A 11 -16.82 -13.73 7.65
C SER A 11 -16.55 -15.24 7.69
N GLU A 12 -17.05 -15.99 6.72
CA GLU A 12 -16.76 -17.41 6.52
C GLU A 12 -15.29 -17.65 6.18
N THR A 13 -14.69 -16.79 5.35
CA THR A 13 -13.28 -16.88 4.98
C THR A 13 -12.37 -16.59 6.18
N VAL A 14 -12.71 -15.56 6.97
CA VAL A 14 -11.95 -15.18 8.17
C VAL A 14 -12.07 -16.22 9.29
N SER A 15 -13.20 -16.92 9.39
CA SER A 15 -13.42 -17.93 10.43
C SER A 15 -12.88 -19.32 10.09
N GLY A 16 -12.78 -19.66 8.80
CA GLY A 16 -12.25 -20.95 8.33
C GLY A 16 -10.72 -21.02 8.26
N ASP A 17 -10.03 -19.88 8.24
CA ASP A 17 -8.57 -19.80 8.14
C ASP A 17 -8.04 -18.68 9.05
N PRO A 18 -7.22 -18.99 10.09
CA PRO A 18 -6.73 -17.97 11.00
C PRO A 18 -5.76 -17.02 10.28
N MET A 19 -6.30 -15.89 9.81
CA MET A 19 -5.53 -14.81 9.19
C MET A 19 -4.55 -14.21 10.19
N ALA A 20 -3.25 -14.36 9.92
CA ALA A 20 -2.21 -13.76 10.75
C ALA A 20 -2.12 -12.24 10.60
N GLN A 21 -2.46 -11.73 9.41
CA GLN A 21 -2.46 -10.31 9.06
C GLN A 21 -3.61 -10.04 8.09
N LEU A 22 -4.27 -8.89 8.23
CA LEU A 22 -5.35 -8.44 7.34
C LEU A 22 -5.31 -6.91 7.25
N VAL A 23 -5.38 -6.38 6.04
CA VAL A 23 -5.57 -4.96 5.77
C VAL A 23 -6.71 -4.79 4.77
N SER A 24 -7.55 -3.79 4.98
CA SER A 24 -8.66 -3.46 4.09
C SER A 24 -8.33 -2.22 3.26
N GLY A 25 -8.62 -2.27 1.97
CA GLY A 25 -8.71 -1.07 1.13
C GLY A 25 -10.01 -0.30 1.35
N PHE A 26 -10.12 0.87 0.74
CA PHE A 26 -11.34 1.69 0.76
C PHE A 26 -11.61 2.27 -0.63
N ILE A 27 -12.88 2.16 -1.08
CA ILE A 27 -13.42 2.57 -2.40
C ILE A 27 -12.71 1.91 -3.60
N ALA A 28 -13.49 1.26 -4.48
CA ALA A 28 -12.98 0.54 -5.64
C ALA A 28 -11.74 -0.33 -5.33
N PRO A 29 -11.80 -1.21 -4.32
CA PRO A 29 -10.58 -1.80 -3.77
C PRO A 29 -9.93 -2.79 -4.73
N SER A 30 -10.65 -3.43 -5.66
CA SER A 30 -10.06 -4.43 -6.57
C SER A 30 -9.43 -3.76 -7.79
N LEU A 31 -8.15 -4.04 -8.04
CA LEU A 31 -7.39 -3.58 -9.22
C LEU A 31 -7.16 -4.70 -10.23
N ILE A 32 -6.79 -5.89 -9.75
CA ILE A 32 -6.63 -7.09 -10.57
C ILE A 32 -7.42 -8.22 -9.91
N LYS A 33 -8.15 -8.99 -10.73
CA LYS A 33 -8.83 -10.21 -10.32
C LYS A 33 -8.49 -11.35 -11.29
N ASP A 34 -7.88 -12.41 -10.77
CA ASP A 34 -7.47 -13.58 -11.55
C ASP A 34 -6.64 -13.21 -12.79
N GLY A 35 -5.72 -12.26 -12.62
CA GLY A 35 -4.85 -11.72 -13.67
C GLY A 35 -5.53 -10.75 -14.64
N VAL A 36 -6.81 -10.44 -14.43
CA VAL A 36 -7.58 -9.50 -15.26
C VAL A 36 -7.67 -8.14 -14.59
N PRO A 37 -7.29 -7.04 -15.26
CA PRO A 37 -7.45 -5.69 -14.73
C PRO A 37 -8.93 -5.29 -14.62
N GLU A 38 -9.29 -4.76 -13.47
CA GLU A 38 -10.62 -4.19 -13.24
C GLU A 38 -10.68 -2.78 -13.84
N VAL A 39 -11.81 -2.44 -14.47
CA VAL A 39 -12.02 -1.12 -15.08
C VAL A 39 -12.75 -0.21 -14.09
N SER A 40 -12.18 0.97 -13.85
CA SER A 40 -12.83 2.00 -13.05
C SER A 40 -13.47 3.08 -13.94
N THR A 41 -14.62 3.58 -13.51
CA THR A 41 -15.28 4.74 -14.14
C THR A 41 -14.77 6.07 -13.58
N SER A 42 -13.99 6.05 -12.51
CA SER A 42 -13.37 7.25 -11.94
C SER A 42 -12.17 7.68 -12.77
N THR A 43 -12.16 8.95 -13.17
CA THR A 43 -11.04 9.59 -13.87
C THR A 43 -10.12 10.36 -12.91
N LEU A 44 -10.35 10.26 -11.59
CA LEU A 44 -9.57 10.98 -10.60
C LEU A 44 -8.11 10.51 -10.61
N ILE A 45 -7.21 11.39 -11.01
CA ILE A 45 -5.77 11.23 -10.86
C ILE A 45 -5.39 11.62 -9.43
N ALA A 46 -4.61 10.77 -8.75
CA ALA A 46 -4.11 11.04 -7.41
C ALA A 46 -2.81 10.28 -7.14
N PRO A 47 -2.07 10.62 -6.07
CA PRO A 47 -1.13 9.70 -5.45
C PRO A 47 -1.84 8.41 -5.02
N ARG A 48 -1.16 7.27 -5.20
CA ARG A 48 -1.76 5.96 -4.92
C ARG A 48 -0.83 5.11 -4.08
N THR A 49 -1.41 4.32 -3.19
CA THR A 49 -0.76 3.17 -2.54
C THR A 49 -1.56 1.94 -2.87
N ALA A 50 -0.90 0.86 -3.27
CA ALA A 50 -1.56 -0.39 -3.60
C ALA A 50 -0.67 -1.60 -3.33
N LEU A 51 -1.32 -2.76 -3.23
CA LEU A 51 -0.71 -4.04 -2.94
C LEU A 51 -1.21 -5.08 -3.94
N GLY A 52 -0.35 -6.00 -4.34
CA GLY A 52 -0.74 -7.15 -5.17
C GLY A 52 0.10 -8.39 -4.89
N ILE A 53 -0.32 -9.50 -5.47
CA ILE A 53 0.36 -10.80 -5.39
C ILE A 53 0.52 -11.34 -6.81
N ASP A 54 1.72 -11.76 -7.18
CA ASP A 54 1.98 -12.39 -8.49
C ASP A 54 1.62 -13.90 -8.49
N ALA A 55 1.79 -14.56 -9.64
CA ALA A 55 1.51 -16.00 -9.79
C ALA A 55 2.42 -16.90 -8.94
N ASN A 56 3.57 -16.40 -8.49
CA ASN A 56 4.53 -17.11 -7.65
C ASN A 56 4.29 -16.85 -6.15
N GLY A 57 3.32 -16.01 -5.79
CA GLY A 57 3.06 -15.59 -4.42
C GLY A 57 3.96 -14.44 -3.93
N ALA A 58 4.69 -13.77 -4.82
CA ALA A 58 5.48 -12.61 -4.44
C ALA A 58 4.57 -11.41 -4.13
N LEU A 59 4.88 -10.72 -3.03
CA LEU A 59 4.21 -9.48 -2.65
C LEU A 59 4.72 -8.32 -3.51
N LEU A 60 3.78 -7.62 -4.15
CA LEU A 60 4.00 -6.40 -4.90
C LEU A 60 3.46 -5.22 -4.07
N LEU A 61 4.30 -4.22 -3.80
CA LEU A 61 3.90 -2.96 -3.16
C LEU A 61 4.23 -1.83 -4.12
N LEU A 62 3.25 -0.95 -4.37
CA LEU A 62 3.41 0.16 -5.29
C LEU A 62 2.92 1.45 -4.63
N THR A 63 3.78 2.46 -4.63
CA THR A 63 3.39 3.85 -4.40
C THR A 63 3.56 4.66 -5.69
N VAL A 64 2.67 5.61 -5.90
CA VAL A 64 2.67 6.51 -7.06
C VAL A 64 2.63 7.94 -6.54
N ASP A 65 3.67 8.73 -6.86
CA ASP A 65 3.71 10.16 -6.59
C ASP A 65 2.66 10.91 -7.41
N GLY A 66 2.05 11.94 -6.84
CA GLY A 66 1.06 12.74 -7.55
C GLY A 66 0.48 13.90 -6.76
N ILE A 67 -0.66 14.40 -7.25
CA ILE A 67 -1.51 15.38 -6.56
C ILE A 67 -2.96 15.01 -6.86
N GLU A 68 -3.80 14.87 -5.83
CA GLU A 68 -5.20 14.55 -6.04
C GLU A 68 -5.91 15.65 -6.86
N GLY A 69 -6.56 15.25 -7.95
CA GLY A 69 -7.18 16.18 -8.91
C GLY A 69 -6.18 16.96 -9.77
N GLY A 70 -4.88 16.71 -9.62
CA GLY A 70 -3.82 17.31 -10.42
C GLY A 70 -3.53 16.56 -11.73
N SER A 71 -2.43 16.92 -12.38
CA SER A 71 -1.97 16.30 -13.64
C SER A 71 -0.93 15.18 -13.43
N ARG A 72 -0.56 14.89 -12.18
CA ARG A 72 0.44 13.88 -11.81
C ARG A 72 -0.18 12.86 -10.87
N GLY A 73 0.15 11.59 -11.07
CA GLY A 73 -0.40 10.46 -10.33
C GLY A 73 -0.96 9.42 -11.29
N MET A 74 -1.87 8.58 -10.78
CA MET A 74 -2.62 7.64 -11.60
C MET A 74 -4.09 7.63 -11.20
N ASN A 75 -4.95 7.45 -12.19
CA ASN A 75 -6.31 6.97 -11.94
C ASN A 75 -6.31 5.45 -11.67
N MET A 76 -7.46 4.90 -11.29
CA MET A 76 -7.58 3.48 -10.92
C MET A 76 -7.32 2.53 -12.10
N THR A 77 -7.71 2.92 -13.32
CA THR A 77 -7.52 2.10 -14.52
C THR A 77 -6.03 2.04 -14.90
N GLU A 78 -5.32 3.16 -14.80
CA GLU A 78 -3.86 3.21 -14.99
C GLU A 78 -3.12 2.40 -13.93
N LEU A 79 -3.55 2.49 -12.67
CA LEU A 79 -2.97 1.71 -11.57
C LEU A 79 -3.20 0.20 -11.77
N ALA A 80 -4.40 -0.21 -12.20
CA ALA A 80 -4.69 -1.60 -12.52
C ALA A 80 -3.83 -2.11 -13.69
N ALA A 81 -3.66 -1.31 -14.75
CA ALA A 81 -2.77 -1.64 -15.86
C ALA A 81 -1.31 -1.83 -15.41
N ALA A 82 -0.81 -0.97 -14.51
CA ALA A 82 0.54 -1.12 -13.95
C ALA A 82 0.73 -2.44 -13.19
N PHE A 83 -0.27 -2.87 -12.39
CA PHE A 83 -0.20 -4.19 -11.73
C PHE A 83 -0.26 -5.35 -12.73
N ALA A 84 -1.00 -5.20 -13.83
CA ALA A 84 -1.04 -6.19 -14.90
C ALA A 84 0.33 -6.36 -15.55
N GLU A 85 1.02 -5.24 -15.84
CA GLU A 85 2.38 -5.23 -16.39
C GLU A 85 3.40 -5.85 -15.43
N LEU A 86 3.21 -5.67 -14.12
CA LEU A 86 4.01 -6.31 -13.08
C LEU A 86 3.68 -7.80 -12.87
N GLY A 87 2.69 -8.35 -13.58
CA GLY A 87 2.33 -9.76 -13.52
C GLY A 87 1.49 -10.15 -12.30
N ALA A 88 0.78 -9.19 -11.70
CA ALA A 88 -0.10 -9.46 -10.57
C ALA A 88 -1.26 -10.38 -10.97
N GLN A 89 -1.61 -11.33 -10.11
CA GLN A 89 -2.80 -12.17 -10.21
C GLN A 89 -3.96 -11.61 -9.40
N GLN A 90 -3.65 -10.91 -8.31
CA GLN A 90 -4.61 -10.18 -7.50
C GLN A 90 -3.97 -8.87 -7.08
N ALA A 91 -4.74 -7.79 -7.04
CA ALA A 91 -4.25 -6.51 -6.52
C ALA A 91 -5.39 -5.68 -5.96
N VAL A 92 -5.07 -4.90 -4.93
CA VAL A 92 -6.00 -4.00 -4.26
C VAL A 92 -5.43 -2.60 -4.03
N ASN A 93 -6.30 -1.60 -4.15
CA ASN A 93 -6.02 -0.21 -3.80
C ASN A 93 -6.10 -0.02 -2.27
N LEU A 94 -5.20 0.81 -1.72
CA LEU A 94 -5.15 1.21 -0.33
C LEU A 94 -5.36 2.73 -0.20
N ASP A 95 -5.12 3.28 1.00
CA ASP A 95 -5.21 4.72 1.22
C ASP A 95 -4.21 5.47 0.33
N GLY A 96 -4.68 6.56 -0.28
CA GLY A 96 -3.98 7.31 -1.31
C GLY A 96 -3.88 8.79 -0.96
N GLY A 97 -3.74 9.64 -2.00
CA GLY A 97 -3.62 11.09 -1.80
C GLY A 97 -2.43 11.42 -0.90
N GLY A 98 -2.60 12.44 -0.06
CA GLY A 98 -1.56 12.86 0.88
C GLY A 98 -1.15 11.84 1.95
N SER A 99 -1.83 10.68 2.03
CA SER A 99 -1.40 9.55 2.86
C SER A 99 -0.36 8.65 2.18
N THR A 100 -0.15 8.79 0.86
CA THR A 100 0.82 7.98 0.11
C THR A 100 2.24 8.34 0.55
N VAL A 101 2.97 7.34 1.05
CA VAL A 101 4.37 7.47 1.43
C VAL A 101 5.09 6.12 1.36
N ALA A 102 6.32 6.12 0.86
CA ALA A 102 7.21 4.96 0.82
C ALA A 102 8.48 5.22 1.61
N TRP A 103 8.79 4.30 2.51
CA TRP A 103 10.01 4.31 3.31
C TRP A 103 10.89 3.13 2.94
N TYR A 104 12.18 3.39 2.76
CA TYR A 104 13.20 2.37 2.60
C TYR A 104 14.38 2.67 3.54
N ASP A 105 14.70 1.70 4.39
CA ASP A 105 15.80 1.78 5.36
C ASP A 105 15.83 3.03 6.26
N GLY A 106 14.65 3.52 6.63
CA GLY A 106 14.50 4.70 7.49
C GLY A 106 14.45 6.03 6.75
N GLU A 107 14.47 6.01 5.42
CA GLU A 107 14.38 7.22 4.58
C GLU A 107 13.12 7.19 3.70
N VAL A 108 12.52 8.37 3.50
CA VAL A 108 11.43 8.58 2.55
C VAL A 108 12.00 8.60 1.14
N ILE A 109 11.52 7.69 0.28
CA ILE A 109 12.04 7.53 -1.08
C ILE A 109 11.15 8.14 -2.18
N ASP A 110 9.97 8.65 -1.81
CA ASP A 110 9.01 9.28 -2.73
C ASP A 110 8.80 10.78 -2.43
N HIS A 111 7.78 11.40 -3.02
CA HIS A 111 7.44 12.82 -2.88
C HIS A 111 6.03 13.01 -2.27
N PRO A 112 5.86 12.69 -0.96
CA PRO A 112 4.55 12.74 -0.30
C PRO A 112 4.02 14.17 -0.20
N THR A 113 2.70 14.32 -0.24
CA THR A 113 2.02 15.63 -0.25
C THR A 113 0.93 15.71 0.82
N CYS A 114 1.26 16.13 2.05
CA CYS A 114 0.37 16.19 3.23
C CYS A 114 -1.10 16.60 2.98
N THR A 115 -1.35 17.54 2.07
CA THR A 115 -2.67 18.09 1.77
C THR A 115 -2.91 18.14 0.26
N ASP A 116 -2.36 17.17 -0.48
CA ASP A 116 -2.55 17.05 -1.92
C ASP A 116 -2.16 18.34 -2.65
N SER A 117 -0.96 18.83 -2.33
CA SER A 117 -0.39 20.08 -2.87
C SER A 117 1.01 19.81 -3.45
N LEU A 118 1.61 20.81 -4.11
CA LEU A 118 2.98 20.69 -4.60
C LEU A 118 4.05 20.68 -3.48
N VAL A 119 3.66 20.92 -2.23
CA VAL A 119 4.59 20.97 -1.10
C VAL A 119 4.86 19.54 -0.60
N LYS A 120 6.14 19.14 -0.65
CA LYS A 120 6.58 17.86 -0.08
C LYS A 120 6.42 17.88 1.44
N CYS A 121 5.64 16.94 1.96
CA CYS A 121 5.29 16.84 3.37
C CYS A 121 4.62 15.48 3.64
N GLU A 122 4.90 14.86 4.79
CA GLU A 122 4.30 13.58 5.22
C GLU A 122 3.08 13.77 6.14
N ARG A 123 1.98 13.06 5.85
CA ARG A 123 0.78 13.03 6.69
C ARG A 123 0.87 11.90 7.71
N ALA A 124 0.37 12.14 8.93
CA ALA A 124 0.18 11.07 9.90
C ALA A 124 -0.92 10.10 9.42
N VAL A 125 -0.61 8.81 9.35
CA VAL A 125 -1.54 7.73 8.94
C VAL A 125 -1.79 6.75 10.10
N ALA A 126 -2.88 5.99 10.02
CA ALA A 126 -3.29 5.10 11.11
C ALA A 126 -2.54 3.76 11.11
N SER A 127 -2.49 3.07 9.97
CA SER A 127 -1.84 1.77 9.80
C SER A 127 -0.77 1.84 8.73
N ILE A 128 0.22 0.95 8.83
CA ILE A 128 1.30 0.82 7.85
C ILE A 128 1.47 -0.65 7.45
N ILE A 129 1.91 -0.88 6.22
CA ILE A 129 2.40 -2.18 5.78
C ILE A 129 3.93 -2.12 5.84
N CYS A 130 4.53 -2.99 6.65
CA CYS A 130 5.98 -3.04 6.83
C CYS A 130 6.51 -4.41 6.41
N VAL A 131 7.39 -4.43 5.42
CA VAL A 131 8.12 -5.63 5.00
C VAL A 131 9.53 -5.56 5.58
N LYS A 132 9.92 -6.59 6.34
CA LYS A 132 11.26 -6.72 6.89
C LYS A 132 11.87 -8.03 6.42
N SER A 133 13.15 -8.01 6.05
CA SER A 133 13.87 -9.25 5.82
C SER A 133 14.11 -9.99 7.15
N PRO A 134 14.07 -11.33 7.17
CA PRO A 134 14.33 -12.13 8.37
C PRO A 134 15.68 -11.82 9.03
N GLU A 135 16.69 -11.52 8.21
CA GLU A 135 18.03 -11.10 8.67
C GLU A 135 18.00 -9.76 9.43
N LYS A 136 17.23 -8.76 8.96
CA LYS A 136 17.07 -7.47 9.64
C LYS A 136 16.20 -7.60 10.90
N LEU A 137 15.29 -8.57 10.95
CA LEU A 137 14.53 -8.92 12.17
C LEU A 137 15.45 -9.52 13.25
N ALA A 138 16.37 -10.41 12.87
CA ALA A 138 17.34 -11.00 13.77
C ALA A 138 18.37 -9.98 14.30
N ALA A 139 18.76 -9.00 13.48
CA ALA A 139 19.68 -7.92 13.85
C ALA A 139 19.02 -6.82 14.72
N GLY A 140 17.68 -6.71 14.73
CA GLY A 140 16.93 -5.60 15.32
C GLY A 140 16.62 -5.68 16.82
N THR A 141 17.06 -6.72 17.54
CA THR A 141 16.83 -6.84 18.99
C THR A 141 17.68 -5.90 19.84
N SER A 142 18.61 -5.13 19.25
CA SER A 142 19.44 -4.16 19.96
C SER A 142 19.10 -2.68 19.72
N GLY A 143 18.09 -2.34 18.92
CA GLY A 143 17.99 -0.99 18.32
C GLY A 143 16.69 -0.21 18.46
N LEU A 144 15.59 -0.80 18.95
CA LEU A 144 14.31 -0.08 19.10
C LEU A 144 14.27 0.75 20.40
N MET A 145 15.09 1.80 20.46
CA MET A 145 14.86 2.93 21.35
C MET A 145 14.73 4.18 20.49
N GLY A 146 13.52 4.42 19.98
CA GLY A 146 13.16 5.67 19.33
C GLY A 146 13.38 6.87 20.27
N PRO A 147 13.49 8.10 19.75
CA PRO A 147 13.76 9.27 20.57
C PRO A 147 12.65 9.46 21.61
N ARG A 148 13.01 9.36 22.89
CA ARG A 148 12.13 9.73 24.01
C ARG A 148 11.80 11.21 23.86
N SER A 149 10.62 11.53 23.36
CA SER A 149 10.05 12.86 23.50
C SER A 149 9.91 13.13 25.00
N ARG A 150 10.75 14.03 25.52
CA ARG A 150 10.58 14.58 26.86
C ARG A 150 9.32 15.42 26.84
N LEU A 151 8.23 14.88 27.37
CA LEU A 151 7.15 15.70 27.92
C LEU A 151 7.76 16.63 28.96
N ARG A 152 7.92 17.91 28.59
CA ARG A 152 8.11 18.97 29.58
C ARG A 152 6.73 19.28 30.16
N LYS A 153 6.64 19.20 31.49
CA LYS A 153 5.51 19.71 32.26
C LYS A 153 5.41 21.22 32.12
#